data_AF-A0A0M1J2N7-F1
#
_entry.id   AF-A0A0M1J2N7-F1
#
_cell.length_a   1.000
_cell.length_b   1.000
_cell.length_c   1.000
_cell.angle_alpha   90.00
_cell.angle_beta   90.00
_cell.angle_gamma   90.00
#
_symmetry.space_group_name_H-M   'P 1'
#
loop_
_entity.id
_entity.type
_entity.pdbx_description
1 polymer ?
#
loop_
_entity_poly.entity_id
_entity_poly.type
_entity_poly.pdbx_seq_one_letter_code
_entity_poly.pdbx_strand_id
1 'polypeptide(L)'
;MSLITPIITMLAAMYNQPGSMNLSSGKLGLLLPELANQLDKVHSVKIVHSGETITLQVLDGEWVVVEKANYPALASQVRELLLGLAQAQRLEPKTRMPDHYAALGLTDSNTSGGEASVVELKAQAGNTIAKVTLGKRRPTANVDNISEFYALVGNDPQTWLTEGQMPTIGASGAWLQRNLLELSRTRITGVTLEHRDGEMLHLVPKEVGKTPLNLEGLLPNQQLKNDYIIDDIADRFTRM
;
A
#
# COMPACT_ATOMS: atom_id res chain seq x y z
N MET A 1 -48.86 30.05 44.96
CA MET A 1 -49.02 29.46 43.62
C MET A 1 -48.58 30.52 42.60
N SER A 2 -47.95 30.07 41.50
CA SER A 2 -47.29 30.85 40.42
C SER A 2 -45.83 31.29 40.64
N LEU A 3 -44.92 30.37 40.26
CA LEU A 3 -43.58 30.65 39.74
C LEU A 3 -43.67 31.13 38.28
N ILE A 4 -42.87 32.12 37.87
CA ILE A 4 -42.36 32.24 36.50
C ILE A 4 -40.90 32.73 36.56
N THR A 5 -40.00 31.86 36.09
CA THR A 5 -38.55 32.03 35.98
C THR A 5 -38.20 32.87 34.74
N PRO A 6 -37.38 33.92 34.80
CA PRO A 6 -36.87 34.54 33.59
C PRO A 6 -35.61 33.84 33.06
N ILE A 7 -35.63 33.65 31.74
CA ILE A 7 -34.65 33.05 30.83
C ILE A 7 -33.38 33.91 30.79
N ILE A 8 -32.21 33.29 30.91
CA ILE A 8 -30.91 33.95 30.73
C ILE A 8 -30.57 33.96 29.22
N THR A 9 -30.59 35.14 28.62
CA THR A 9 -30.09 35.40 27.27
C THR A 9 -28.59 35.73 27.35
N MET A 10 -27.74 34.85 26.81
CA MET A 10 -26.30 35.08 26.74
C MET A 10 -25.96 35.81 25.43
N LEU A 11 -25.58 37.08 25.55
CA LEU A 11 -25.12 37.93 24.44
C LEU A 11 -23.59 37.78 24.35
N ALA A 12 -23.10 37.06 23.34
CA ALA A 12 -21.66 36.96 23.08
C ALA A 12 -21.20 38.19 22.28
N ALA A 13 -20.47 39.08 22.94
CA ALA A 13 -19.86 40.25 22.31
C ALA A 13 -18.66 39.82 21.44
N MET A 14 -18.77 40.05 20.12
CA MET A 14 -17.68 39.88 19.16
C MET A 14 -16.80 41.13 19.15
N TYR A 15 -15.55 41.00 19.62
CA TYR A 15 -14.50 41.98 19.36
C TYR A 15 -13.80 41.59 18.05
N ASN A 16 -14.02 42.36 16.99
CA ASN A 16 -13.35 42.23 15.70
C ASN A 16 -11.90 42.73 15.80
N GLN A 17 -10.94 41.80 15.83
CA GLN A 17 -9.58 42.07 15.36
C GLN A 17 -9.49 41.64 13.89
N PRO A 18 -9.03 42.50 12.96
CA PRO A 18 -8.78 42.10 11.58
C PRO A 18 -7.48 41.28 11.54
N GLY A 19 -7.59 40.00 11.89
CA GLY A 19 -6.58 39.00 11.59
C GLY A 19 -6.66 38.67 10.11
N SER A 20 -5.60 39.00 9.38
CA SER A 20 -5.36 38.56 8.00
C SER A 20 -5.76 37.09 7.80
N MET A 21 -6.74 36.85 6.92
CA MET A 21 -7.08 35.52 6.42
C MET A 21 -5.88 34.95 5.66
N ASN A 22 -5.04 34.20 6.36
CA ASN A 22 -4.21 33.20 5.71
C ASN A 22 -5.13 32.02 5.37
N LEU A 23 -5.67 32.01 4.15
CA LEU A 23 -6.30 30.84 3.54
C LEU A 23 -5.21 29.82 3.18
N SER A 24 -4.58 29.23 4.20
CA SER A 24 -4.02 27.90 4.09
C SER A 24 -5.20 26.95 4.18
N SER A 25 -5.49 26.16 3.14
CA SER A 25 -6.35 24.99 3.23
C SER A 25 -5.76 24.08 4.32
N GLY A 26 -6.26 24.24 5.55
CA GLY A 26 -5.49 24.03 6.77
C GLY A 26 -5.52 22.60 7.23
N LYS A 27 -4.38 21.92 7.14
CA LYS A 27 -4.15 20.63 7.78
C LYS A 27 -4.43 20.74 9.29
N LEU A 28 -5.38 19.96 9.78
CA LEU A 28 -5.86 19.93 11.17
C LEU A 28 -5.06 18.93 12.06
N GLY A 29 -3.86 18.58 11.62
CA GLY A 29 -2.97 17.61 12.29
C GLY A 29 -3.05 16.20 11.71
N LEU A 30 -2.26 15.30 12.29
CA LEU A 30 -2.17 13.90 11.86
C LEU A 30 -3.47 13.13 12.16
N LEU A 31 -3.84 12.22 11.26
CA LEU A 31 -4.96 11.30 11.47
C LEU A 31 -4.69 10.41 12.69
N LEU A 32 -3.47 9.84 12.76
CA LEU A 32 -2.99 8.94 13.80
C LEU A 32 -1.71 9.51 14.45
N PRO A 33 -1.82 10.48 15.40
CA PRO A 33 -0.68 11.24 15.90
C PRO A 33 0.44 10.40 16.52
N GLU A 34 0.08 9.34 17.23
CA GLU A 34 1.03 8.48 17.95
C GLU A 34 1.65 7.38 17.07
N LEU A 35 1.15 7.17 15.84
CA LEU A 35 1.57 6.05 15.02
C LEU A 35 3.05 6.16 14.61
N ALA A 36 3.52 7.36 14.29
CA ALA A 36 4.91 7.58 13.87
C ALA A 36 5.92 7.09 14.92
N ASN A 37 5.60 7.22 16.22
CA ASN A 37 6.45 6.80 17.35
C ASN A 37 6.32 5.30 17.70
N GLN A 38 5.50 4.56 16.95
CA GLN A 38 5.19 3.16 17.20
C GLN A 38 5.36 2.28 15.96
N LEU A 39 5.85 2.84 14.84
CA LEU A 39 6.03 2.10 13.59
C LEU A 39 6.93 0.87 13.75
N ASP A 40 7.99 1.01 14.54
CA ASP A 40 8.94 -0.03 14.92
C ASP A 40 8.31 -1.16 15.74
N LYS A 41 7.18 -0.88 16.41
CA LYS A 41 6.44 -1.84 17.24
C LYS A 41 5.39 -2.61 16.45
N VAL A 42 5.06 -2.18 15.23
CA VAL A 42 4.04 -2.85 14.41
C VAL A 42 4.56 -4.22 13.97
N HIS A 43 3.91 -5.26 14.46
CA HIS A 43 4.25 -6.66 14.18
C HIS A 43 3.19 -7.35 13.31
N SER A 44 1.97 -6.82 13.29
CA SER A 44 0.89 -7.32 12.45
C SER A 44 0.02 -6.18 11.92
N VAL A 45 -0.39 -6.31 10.66
CA VAL A 45 -1.36 -5.45 9.98
C VAL A 45 -2.50 -6.34 9.50
N LYS A 46 -3.67 -6.19 10.12
CA LYS A 46 -4.90 -6.85 9.66
C LYS A 46 -5.70 -5.88 8.82
N ILE A 47 -6.05 -6.29 7.61
CA ILE A 47 -6.85 -5.53 6.67
C ILE A 47 -8.11 -6.34 6.36
N VAL A 48 -9.27 -5.70 6.47
CA VAL A 48 -10.54 -6.24 5.99
C VAL A 48 -11.00 -5.36 4.85
N HIS A 49 -11.10 -5.92 3.65
CA HIS A 49 -11.47 -5.17 2.44
C HIS A 49 -12.17 -6.08 1.43
N SER A 50 -13.23 -5.58 0.79
CA SER A 50 -14.00 -6.32 -0.22
C SER A 50 -14.43 -7.74 0.21
N GLY A 51 -14.70 -7.96 1.50
CA GLY A 51 -15.04 -9.28 2.04
C GLY A 51 -13.87 -10.23 2.28
N GLU A 52 -12.64 -9.83 1.96
CA GLU A 52 -11.41 -10.56 2.30
C GLU A 52 -10.81 -10.04 3.59
N THR A 53 -10.23 -10.95 4.38
CA THR A 53 -9.30 -10.61 5.46
C THR A 53 -7.89 -10.92 5.00
N ILE A 54 -6.99 -9.96 5.16
CA ILE A 54 -5.57 -10.05 4.82
C ILE A 54 -4.80 -9.74 6.11
N THR A 55 -3.99 -10.68 6.55
CA THR A 55 -3.15 -10.52 7.73
C THR A 55 -1.70 -10.55 7.29
N LEU A 56 -1.06 -9.38 7.36
CA LEU A 56 0.37 -9.22 7.20
C LEU A 56 1.02 -9.37 8.57
N GLN A 57 2.02 -10.22 8.70
CA GLN A 57 2.70 -10.46 9.97
C GLN A 57 4.20 -10.57 9.77
N VAL A 58 4.98 -10.11 10.74
CA VAL A 58 6.42 -10.37 10.77
C VAL A 58 6.65 -11.77 11.32
N LEU A 59 7.24 -12.65 10.52
CA LEU A 59 7.67 -14.01 10.90
C LEU A 59 9.15 -14.15 10.53
N ASP A 60 9.98 -14.57 11.49
CA ASP A 60 11.43 -14.73 11.31
C ASP A 60 12.15 -13.50 10.70
N GLY A 61 11.62 -12.31 10.95
CA GLY A 61 12.17 -11.03 10.46
C GLY A 61 11.63 -10.60 9.09
N GLU A 62 10.77 -11.39 8.45
CA GLU A 62 10.18 -11.08 7.14
C GLU A 62 8.66 -10.88 7.24
N TRP A 63 8.12 -10.01 6.37
CA TRP A 63 6.68 -9.86 6.27
C TRP A 63 6.08 -11.02 5.48
N VAL A 64 5.02 -11.62 5.99
CA VAL A 64 4.29 -12.73 5.35
C VAL A 64 2.79 -12.44 5.27
N VAL A 65 2.11 -13.07 4.32
CA VAL A 65 0.64 -13.09 4.23
C VAL A 65 0.12 -14.40 4.82
N VAL A 66 -0.53 -14.31 6.00
CA VAL A 66 -0.94 -15.49 6.79
C VAL A 66 -1.91 -16.38 6.01
N GLU A 67 -2.91 -15.78 5.35
CA GLU A 67 -3.94 -16.50 4.59
C GLU A 67 -3.39 -17.19 3.33
N LYS A 68 -2.13 -16.92 2.95
CA LYS A 68 -1.42 -17.58 1.85
C LYS A 68 -0.34 -18.52 2.38
N ALA A 69 -0.60 -19.20 3.49
CA ALA A 69 0.34 -20.12 4.14
C ALA A 69 1.68 -19.47 4.50
N ASN A 70 1.61 -18.24 5.05
CA ASN A 70 2.78 -17.42 5.39
C ASN A 70 3.71 -17.13 4.20
N TYR A 71 3.14 -17.00 2.99
CA TYR A 71 3.92 -16.63 1.81
C TYR A 71 4.54 -15.23 1.96
N PRO A 72 5.78 -15.00 1.49
CA PRO A 72 6.43 -13.70 1.58
C PRO A 72 5.59 -12.55 1.02
N ALA A 73 5.45 -11.51 1.82
CA ALA A 73 4.76 -10.28 1.44
C ALA A 73 5.73 -9.29 0.80
N LEU A 74 5.22 -8.42 -0.06
CA LEU A 74 5.96 -7.33 -0.66
C LEU A 74 6.24 -6.25 0.41
N ALA A 75 7.37 -6.35 1.09
CA ALA A 75 7.72 -5.49 2.23
C ALA A 75 7.69 -3.99 1.92
N SER A 76 8.02 -3.58 0.69
CA SER A 76 7.92 -2.19 0.25
C SER A 76 6.49 -1.66 0.34
N GLN A 77 5.52 -2.44 -0.10
CA GLN A 77 4.10 -2.06 -0.06
C GLN A 77 3.56 -2.01 1.37
N VAL A 78 4.00 -2.92 2.25
CA VAL A 78 3.67 -2.88 3.68
C VAL A 78 4.22 -1.60 4.32
N ARG A 79 5.47 -1.26 4.04
CA ARG A 79 6.12 -0.03 4.51
C ARG A 79 5.43 1.23 4.01
N GLU A 80 5.06 1.27 2.73
CA GLU A 80 4.33 2.40 2.14
C GLU A 80 2.97 2.62 2.81
N LEU A 81 2.22 1.54 3.09
CA LEU A 81 0.97 1.64 3.85
C LEU A 81 1.20 2.23 5.25
N LEU A 82 2.16 1.71 5.99
CA LEU A 82 2.44 2.13 7.37
C LEU A 82 2.89 3.60 7.45
N LEU A 83 3.81 4.01 6.57
CA LEU A 83 4.26 5.40 6.49
C LEU A 83 3.14 6.34 6.05
N GLY A 84 2.34 5.91 5.05
CA GLY A 84 1.20 6.67 4.59
C GLY A 84 0.16 6.92 5.67
N LEU A 85 -0.13 5.92 6.51
CA LEU A 85 -1.01 6.07 7.66
C LEU A 85 -0.42 6.98 8.75
N ALA A 86 0.90 6.89 9.00
CA ALA A 86 1.57 7.73 9.99
C ALA A 86 1.63 9.21 9.59
N GLN A 87 1.63 9.50 8.28
CA GLN A 87 1.72 10.86 7.73
C GLN A 87 0.38 11.43 7.26
N ALA A 88 -0.68 10.62 7.23
CA ALA A 88 -2.01 11.03 6.81
C ALA A 88 -2.50 12.23 7.63
N GLN A 89 -3.03 13.25 6.96
CA GLN A 89 -3.41 14.52 7.58
C GLN A 89 -4.91 14.75 7.50
N ARG A 90 -5.50 15.19 8.60
CA ARG A 90 -6.90 15.60 8.66
C ARG A 90 -7.04 16.92 7.89
N LEU A 91 -7.97 16.96 6.95
CA LEU A 91 -8.32 18.18 6.22
C LEU A 91 -9.56 18.83 6.80
N GLU A 92 -10.62 18.04 6.97
CA GLU A 92 -11.93 18.57 7.36
C GLU A 92 -12.71 17.53 8.19
N PRO A 93 -13.31 17.92 9.32
CA PRO A 93 -14.27 17.06 9.99
C PRO A 93 -15.51 16.87 9.11
N LYS A 94 -15.98 15.63 8.99
CA LYS A 94 -17.24 15.30 8.29
C LYS A 94 -18.34 14.99 9.32
N THR A 95 -19.03 13.88 9.18
CA THR A 95 -20.19 13.52 10.02
C THR A 95 -19.78 12.79 11.30
N ARG A 96 -20.60 12.94 12.36
CA ARG A 96 -20.59 12.09 13.56
C ARG A 96 -21.77 11.11 13.61
N MET A 97 -22.66 11.18 12.61
CA MET A 97 -23.89 10.40 12.53
C MET A 97 -23.62 9.10 11.76
N PRO A 98 -23.76 7.91 12.39
CA PRO A 98 -23.49 6.63 11.73
C PRO A 98 -24.29 6.39 10.45
N ASP A 99 -25.52 6.89 10.38
CA ASP A 99 -26.38 6.77 9.20
C ASP A 99 -25.76 7.38 7.93
N HIS A 100 -24.81 8.28 8.07
CA HIS A 100 -24.13 8.95 6.96
C HIS A 100 -22.82 8.26 6.55
N TYR A 101 -22.36 7.22 7.26
CA TYR A 101 -21.08 6.57 6.98
C TYR A 101 -21.06 5.83 5.64
N ALA A 102 -22.21 5.26 5.23
CA ALA A 102 -22.34 4.59 3.94
C ALA A 102 -22.06 5.52 2.76
N ALA A 103 -22.49 6.79 2.85
CA ALA A 103 -22.23 7.78 1.80
C ALA A 103 -20.72 8.05 1.60
N LEU A 104 -19.93 7.88 2.67
CA LEU A 104 -18.47 8.04 2.69
C LEU A 104 -17.73 6.74 2.35
N GLY A 105 -18.44 5.62 2.16
CA GLY A 105 -17.86 4.30 1.91
C GLY A 105 -17.13 3.74 3.12
N LEU A 106 -17.68 3.88 4.34
CA LEU A 106 -17.02 3.46 5.59
C LEU A 106 -17.64 2.21 6.24
N THR A 107 -18.59 1.51 5.58
CA THR A 107 -19.43 0.49 6.23
C THR A 107 -19.33 -0.92 5.64
N ASP A 108 -18.85 -1.06 4.42
CA ASP A 108 -19.02 -2.25 3.57
C ASP A 108 -17.77 -3.12 3.43
N SER A 109 -16.83 -3.06 4.37
CA SER A 109 -15.53 -3.73 4.26
C SER A 109 -15.62 -5.26 4.16
N ASN A 110 -16.69 -5.84 4.69
CA ASN A 110 -16.95 -7.29 4.67
C ASN A 110 -17.81 -7.72 3.48
N THR A 111 -18.20 -6.81 2.60
CA THR A 111 -19.03 -7.09 1.43
C THR A 111 -18.14 -7.21 0.20
N SER A 112 -18.41 -8.21 -0.66
CA SER A 112 -17.70 -8.35 -1.93
C SER A 112 -17.86 -7.08 -2.79
N GLY A 113 -16.73 -6.52 -3.23
CA GLY A 113 -16.69 -5.25 -3.96
C GLY A 113 -16.96 -4.00 -3.11
N GLY A 114 -16.96 -4.14 -1.78
CA GLY A 114 -17.13 -3.02 -0.86
C GLY A 114 -15.94 -2.06 -0.88
N GLU A 115 -16.23 -0.76 -0.76
CA GLU A 115 -15.24 0.31 -0.88
C GLU A 115 -14.45 0.53 0.42
N ALA A 116 -15.05 0.20 1.58
CA ALA A 116 -14.41 0.37 2.87
C ALA A 116 -13.23 -0.61 3.06
N SER A 117 -12.21 -0.13 3.76
CA SER A 117 -11.09 -0.94 4.23
C SER A 117 -10.87 -0.69 5.72
N VAL A 118 -10.98 -1.72 6.56
CA VAL A 118 -10.63 -1.62 7.97
C VAL A 118 -9.19 -2.09 8.15
N VAL A 119 -8.31 -1.22 8.64
CA VAL A 119 -6.91 -1.52 8.93
C VAL A 119 -6.70 -1.48 10.43
N GLU A 120 -6.16 -2.56 10.99
CA GLU A 120 -5.80 -2.70 12.40
C GLU A 120 -4.31 -3.04 12.51
N LEU A 121 -3.57 -2.20 13.23
CA LEU A 121 -2.14 -2.36 13.49
C LEU A 121 -1.94 -2.90 14.89
N LYS A 122 -1.14 -3.96 15.04
CA LYS A 122 -0.90 -4.63 16.33
C LYS A 122 0.60 -4.78 16.61
N ALA A 123 0.93 -4.67 17.89
CA ALA A 123 2.23 -5.04 18.42
C ALA A 123 2.37 -6.57 18.58
N GLN A 124 3.58 -7.06 18.81
CA GLN A 124 3.88 -8.50 18.97
C GLN A 124 3.06 -9.16 20.09
N ALA A 125 2.74 -8.43 21.15
CA ALA A 125 1.89 -8.92 22.25
C ALA A 125 0.38 -8.94 21.94
N GLY A 126 -0.03 -8.64 20.70
CA GLY A 126 -1.43 -8.57 20.28
C GLY A 126 -2.13 -7.24 20.61
N ASN A 127 -1.46 -6.34 21.32
CA ASN A 127 -1.98 -5.01 21.65
C ASN A 127 -2.22 -4.18 20.38
N THR A 128 -3.43 -3.63 20.24
CA THR A 128 -3.77 -2.74 19.12
C THR A 128 -3.08 -1.39 19.29
N ILE A 129 -2.25 -1.02 18.30
CA ILE A 129 -1.56 0.27 18.19
C ILE A 129 -2.50 1.31 17.60
N ALA A 130 -3.18 0.95 16.51
CA ALA A 130 -4.14 1.82 15.84
C ALA A 130 -5.18 0.98 15.09
N LYS A 131 -6.38 1.52 14.95
CA LYS A 131 -7.43 0.98 14.08
C LYS A 131 -8.04 2.14 13.31
N VAL A 132 -8.19 1.97 12.01
CA VAL A 132 -8.78 2.99 11.13
C VAL A 132 -9.61 2.32 10.05
N THR A 133 -10.79 2.86 9.77
CA THR A 133 -11.56 2.53 8.58
C THR A 133 -11.31 3.59 7.53
N LEU A 134 -10.89 3.18 6.35
CA LEU A 134 -10.67 4.02 5.17
C LEU A 134 -11.85 3.81 4.21
N GLY A 135 -12.37 4.89 3.65
CA GLY A 135 -13.49 4.85 2.71
C GLY A 135 -13.13 5.38 1.32
N LYS A 136 -14.13 5.97 0.65
CA LYS A 136 -13.98 6.49 -0.72
C LYS A 136 -12.74 7.36 -0.86
N ARG A 137 -12.00 7.12 -1.93
CA ARG A 137 -10.75 7.80 -2.26
C ARG A 137 -10.90 8.60 -3.56
N ARG A 138 -10.27 9.77 -3.63
CA ARG A 138 -10.18 10.62 -4.82
C ARG A 138 -8.72 11.04 -5.04
N PRO A 139 -8.18 10.89 -6.26
CA PRO A 139 -6.88 11.45 -6.58
C PRO A 139 -6.88 12.97 -6.40
N THR A 140 -5.77 13.50 -5.89
CA THR A 140 -5.59 14.96 -5.79
C THR A 140 -5.16 15.48 -7.16
N ALA A 141 -5.77 16.57 -7.63
CA ALA A 141 -5.42 17.12 -8.93
C ALA A 141 -3.94 17.58 -8.95
N ASN A 142 -3.21 17.21 -9.99
CA ASN A 142 -1.83 17.65 -10.26
C ASN A 142 -0.76 17.21 -9.25
N VAL A 143 -1.03 16.23 -8.40
CA VAL A 143 0.00 15.62 -7.53
C VAL A 143 -0.08 14.10 -7.60
N ASP A 144 0.95 13.50 -8.20
CA ASP A 144 1.04 12.05 -8.32
C ASP A 144 1.10 11.40 -6.92
N ASN A 145 0.40 10.27 -6.78
CA ASN A 145 0.39 9.42 -5.58
C ASN A 145 -0.15 10.06 -4.28
N ILE A 146 -0.68 11.28 -4.29
CA ILE A 146 -1.44 11.83 -3.16
C ILE A 146 -2.93 11.71 -3.43
N SER A 147 -3.67 11.23 -2.43
CA SER A 147 -5.11 11.08 -2.52
C SER A 147 -5.82 11.62 -1.28
N GLU A 148 -7.02 12.15 -1.50
CA GLU A 148 -7.98 12.42 -0.46
C GLU A 148 -8.83 11.18 -0.21
N PHE A 149 -9.09 10.85 1.05
CA PHE A 149 -9.96 9.73 1.42
C PHE A 149 -10.69 10.01 2.73
N TYR A 150 -11.84 9.36 2.91
CA TYR A 150 -12.56 9.43 4.19
C TYR A 150 -11.97 8.45 5.20
N ALA A 151 -11.93 8.84 6.47
CA ALA A 151 -11.43 8.01 7.54
C ALA A 151 -12.31 8.07 8.80
N LEU A 152 -12.38 6.95 9.51
CA LEU A 152 -12.97 6.81 10.85
C LEU A 152 -11.93 6.15 11.76
N VAL A 153 -11.56 6.80 12.86
CA VAL A 153 -10.47 6.33 13.74
C VAL A 153 -11.03 5.58 14.94
N GLY A 154 -10.69 4.30 15.05
CA GLY A 154 -11.07 3.45 16.18
C GLY A 154 -12.58 3.47 16.43
N ASN A 155 -12.97 3.92 17.62
CA ASN A 155 -14.36 4.07 18.05
C ASN A 155 -14.78 5.56 18.17
N ASP A 156 -13.95 6.51 17.74
CA ASP A 156 -14.34 7.93 17.69
C ASP A 156 -15.43 8.08 16.60
N PRO A 157 -16.63 8.57 16.92
CA PRO A 157 -17.67 8.76 15.92
C PRO A 157 -17.32 9.86 14.90
N GLN A 158 -16.30 10.68 15.11
CA GLN A 158 -15.90 11.68 14.12
C GLN A 158 -15.27 11.02 12.88
N THR A 159 -15.90 11.25 11.73
CA THR A 159 -15.29 10.98 10.42
C THR A 159 -14.51 12.19 9.91
N TRP A 160 -13.51 11.94 9.08
CA TRP A 160 -12.61 12.97 8.55
C TRP A 160 -12.44 12.82 7.04
N LEU A 161 -12.37 13.93 6.32
CA LEU A 161 -11.66 13.98 5.06
C LEU A 161 -10.17 14.07 5.38
N THR A 162 -9.38 13.22 4.74
CA THR A 162 -7.95 13.04 5.02
C THR A 162 -7.17 13.10 3.72
N GLU A 163 -5.97 13.68 3.74
CA GLU A 163 -5.00 13.64 2.65
C GLU A 163 -3.85 12.71 3.03
N GLY A 164 -3.38 11.89 2.09
CA GLY A 164 -2.18 11.08 2.29
C GLY A 164 -1.71 10.33 1.05
N GLN A 165 -0.46 9.90 1.11
CA GLN A 165 0.17 9.04 0.12
C GLN A 165 0.27 7.62 0.68
N MET A 166 -0.51 6.70 0.13
CA MET A 166 -0.48 5.29 0.50
C MET A 166 -1.00 4.44 -0.65
N PRO A 167 -0.61 3.15 -0.75
CA PRO A 167 -1.14 2.27 -1.77
C PRO A 167 -2.67 2.16 -1.70
N THR A 168 -3.29 1.88 -2.84
CA THR A 168 -4.69 1.41 -2.86
C THR A 168 -4.72 0.00 -2.29
N ILE A 169 -5.61 -0.23 -1.33
CA ILE A 169 -5.79 -1.56 -0.74
C ILE A 169 -6.43 -2.44 -1.81
N GLY A 170 -5.68 -3.44 -2.26
CA GLY A 170 -6.16 -4.48 -3.17
C GLY A 170 -6.42 -5.79 -2.44
N ALA A 171 -6.82 -6.80 -3.22
CA ALA A 171 -7.00 -8.17 -2.75
C ALA A 171 -5.70 -8.78 -2.19
N SER A 172 -5.81 -9.91 -1.49
CA SER A 172 -4.67 -10.61 -0.86
C SER A 172 -3.47 -10.82 -1.81
N GLY A 173 -3.70 -11.11 -3.08
CA GLY A 173 -2.65 -11.31 -4.09
C GLY A 173 -1.83 -10.06 -4.46
N ALA A 174 -2.31 -8.86 -4.14
CA ALA A 174 -1.57 -7.61 -4.35
C ALA A 174 -0.45 -7.43 -3.31
N TRP A 175 -0.48 -8.18 -2.21
CA TRP A 175 0.48 -8.07 -1.12
C TRP A 175 1.61 -9.09 -1.21
N LEU A 176 1.57 -10.03 -2.17
CA LEU A 176 2.56 -11.10 -2.29
C LEU A 176 3.81 -10.61 -3.00
N GLN A 177 4.97 -11.06 -2.54
CA GLN A 177 6.22 -10.93 -3.28
C GLN A 177 6.21 -11.89 -4.46
N ARG A 178 5.83 -11.39 -5.64
CA ARG A 178 5.64 -12.24 -6.83
C ARG A 178 6.94 -12.72 -7.48
N ASN A 179 8.06 -12.04 -7.23
CA ASN A 179 9.37 -12.41 -7.76
C ASN A 179 9.96 -13.47 -6.83
N LEU A 180 9.59 -14.73 -7.05
CA LEU A 180 10.08 -15.85 -6.26
C LEU A 180 11.48 -16.28 -6.73
N LEU A 181 11.84 -15.98 -7.98
CA LEU A 181 13.10 -16.38 -8.59
C LEU A 181 13.82 -15.18 -9.19
N GLU A 182 14.69 -14.57 -8.37
CA GLU A 182 15.74 -13.69 -8.87
C GLU A 182 16.97 -14.56 -9.17
N LEU A 183 17.04 -15.09 -10.39
CA LEU A 183 18.19 -15.83 -10.87
C LEU A 183 19.25 -14.82 -11.30
N SER A 184 20.32 -14.68 -10.50
CA SER A 184 21.50 -13.91 -10.94
C SER A 184 21.92 -14.38 -12.33
N ARG A 185 22.20 -13.42 -13.21
CA ARG A 185 22.67 -13.69 -14.57
C ARG A 185 23.86 -14.64 -14.60
N THR A 186 24.75 -14.55 -13.60
CA THR A 186 25.94 -15.41 -13.47
C THR A 186 25.62 -16.87 -13.11
N ARG A 187 24.40 -17.17 -12.66
CA ARG A 187 23.93 -18.54 -12.37
C ARG A 187 23.32 -19.23 -13.60
N ILE A 188 23.08 -18.51 -14.68
CA ILE A 188 22.60 -19.08 -15.94
C ILE A 188 23.80 -19.72 -16.65
N THR A 189 23.87 -21.06 -16.61
CA THR A 189 24.94 -21.83 -17.26
C THR A 189 24.63 -22.14 -18.73
N GLY A 190 23.37 -22.01 -19.15
CA GLY A 190 23.00 -22.09 -20.55
C GLY A 190 21.50 -21.90 -20.76
N VAL A 191 21.12 -21.57 -21.99
CA VAL A 191 19.73 -21.47 -22.46
C VAL A 191 19.59 -22.33 -23.70
N THR A 192 18.60 -23.22 -23.72
CA THR A 192 18.23 -23.98 -24.92
C THR A 192 16.91 -23.42 -25.46
N LEU A 193 16.92 -22.97 -26.71
CA LEU A 193 15.71 -22.56 -27.43
C LEU A 193 15.33 -23.65 -28.41
N GLU A 194 14.10 -24.14 -28.33
CA GLU A 194 13.53 -25.07 -29.29
C GLU A 194 12.51 -24.30 -30.15
N HIS A 195 12.77 -24.22 -31.45
CA HIS A 195 11.85 -23.63 -32.41
C HIS A 195 10.79 -24.65 -32.84
N ARG A 196 9.65 -24.16 -33.34
CA ARG A 196 8.51 -25.01 -33.75
C ARG A 196 8.84 -26.00 -34.87
N ASP A 197 9.85 -25.70 -35.68
CA ASP A 197 10.37 -26.54 -36.74
C ASP A 197 11.38 -27.59 -36.25
N GLY A 198 11.69 -27.59 -34.95
CA GLY A 198 12.66 -28.49 -34.32
C GLY A 198 14.09 -27.97 -34.31
N GLU A 199 14.37 -26.76 -34.81
CA GLU A 199 15.69 -26.15 -34.67
C GLU A 199 15.99 -25.88 -33.18
N MET A 200 17.14 -26.35 -32.71
CA MET A 200 17.62 -26.09 -31.35
C MET A 200 18.81 -25.14 -31.36
N LEU A 201 18.71 -24.08 -30.56
CA LEU A 201 19.81 -23.15 -30.31
C LEU A 201 20.29 -23.30 -28.87
N HIS A 202 21.59 -23.52 -28.70
CA HIS A 202 22.22 -23.64 -27.38
C HIS A 202 23.07 -22.41 -27.12
N LEU A 203 22.72 -21.66 -26.08
CA LEU A 203 23.42 -20.47 -25.65
C LEU A 203 24.18 -20.80 -24.37
N VAL A 204 25.51 -20.66 -24.38
CA VAL A 204 26.36 -20.92 -23.20
C VAL A 204 27.35 -19.79 -22.99
N PRO A 205 27.74 -19.50 -21.75
CA PRO A 205 28.80 -18.53 -21.50
C PRO A 205 30.14 -19.13 -21.98
N LYS A 206 30.99 -18.30 -22.60
CA LYS A 206 32.38 -18.69 -22.97
C LYS A 206 33.18 -19.17 -21.76
N GLU A 207 32.91 -18.54 -20.61
CA GLU A 207 33.49 -18.88 -19.31
C GLU A 207 32.37 -18.93 -18.28
N VAL A 208 32.33 -19.99 -17.46
CA VAL A 208 31.28 -20.16 -16.44
C VAL A 208 31.20 -18.92 -15.54
N GLY A 209 29.98 -18.38 -15.39
CA GLY A 209 29.71 -17.19 -14.58
C GLY A 209 30.07 -15.85 -15.24
N LYS A 210 30.48 -15.85 -16.51
CA LYS A 210 30.73 -14.63 -17.30
C LYS A 210 29.61 -14.38 -18.32
N THR A 211 29.35 -13.10 -18.57
CA THR A 211 28.56 -12.60 -19.70
C THR A 211 29.49 -12.08 -20.79
N PRO A 212 29.03 -11.99 -22.06
CA PRO A 212 27.72 -12.42 -22.58
C PRO A 212 27.66 -13.93 -22.87
N LEU A 213 26.44 -14.45 -23.07
CA LEU A 213 26.25 -15.79 -23.62
C LEU A 213 26.66 -15.84 -25.10
N ASN A 214 27.02 -17.02 -25.58
CA ASN A 214 27.44 -17.27 -26.97
C ASN A 214 26.60 -18.41 -27.55
N LEU A 215 26.35 -18.34 -28.85
CA LEU A 215 25.66 -19.41 -29.58
C LEU A 215 26.66 -20.54 -29.90
N GLU A 216 26.39 -21.74 -29.40
CA GLU A 216 27.11 -22.95 -29.83
C GLU A 216 26.65 -23.40 -31.22
N GLY A 217 27.54 -24.09 -31.94
CA GLY A 217 27.20 -24.68 -33.24
C GLY A 217 27.29 -23.74 -34.45
N LEU A 218 27.85 -22.54 -34.29
CA LEU A 218 28.17 -21.65 -35.42
C LEU A 218 29.17 -22.32 -36.37
N LEU A 219 28.83 -22.37 -37.67
CA LEU A 219 29.77 -22.82 -38.71
C LEU A 219 30.96 -21.85 -38.83
N PRO A 220 32.12 -22.27 -39.38
CA PRO A 220 33.33 -21.45 -39.44
C PRO A 220 33.18 -20.09 -40.15
N ASN A 221 32.18 -19.97 -41.03
CA ASN A 221 31.86 -18.75 -41.78
C ASN A 221 30.63 -17.99 -41.26
N GLN A 222 30.07 -18.42 -40.12
CA GLN A 222 28.95 -17.77 -39.46
C GLN A 222 29.47 -16.92 -38.30
N GLN A 223 28.97 -15.69 -38.23
CA GLN A 223 29.18 -14.81 -37.08
C GLN A 223 27.83 -14.25 -36.67
N LEU A 224 27.68 -14.02 -35.36
CA LEU A 224 26.54 -13.31 -34.84
C LEU A 224 26.56 -11.89 -35.39
N LYS A 225 25.40 -11.43 -35.87
CA LYS A 225 25.26 -10.02 -36.26
C LYS A 225 25.47 -9.07 -35.07
N ASN A 226 25.12 -9.54 -33.86
CA ASN A 226 25.27 -8.77 -32.64
C ASN A 226 25.17 -9.69 -31.41
N ASP A 227 26.18 -9.66 -30.54
CA ASP A 227 26.21 -10.43 -29.29
C ASP A 227 25.14 -9.98 -28.28
N TYR A 228 24.71 -8.71 -28.33
CA TYR A 228 23.67 -8.17 -27.45
C TYR A 228 22.28 -8.80 -27.66
N ILE A 229 22.00 -9.34 -28.87
CA ILE A 229 20.69 -9.97 -29.16
C ILE A 229 20.52 -11.24 -28.33
N ILE A 230 21.60 -11.97 -28.08
CA ILE A 230 21.59 -13.20 -27.28
C ILE A 230 21.40 -12.87 -25.81
N ASP A 231 22.00 -11.77 -25.34
CA ASP A 231 22.00 -11.46 -23.92
C ASP A 231 20.59 -11.07 -23.40
N ASP A 232 19.73 -10.44 -24.22
CA ASP A 232 18.33 -10.13 -23.88
C ASP A 232 17.51 -11.41 -23.59
N ILE A 233 17.81 -12.51 -24.30
CA ILE A 233 17.09 -13.77 -24.12
C ILE A 233 17.31 -14.30 -22.70
N ALA A 234 18.55 -14.30 -22.21
CA ALA A 234 18.85 -14.80 -20.87
C ALA A 234 18.41 -13.84 -19.75
N ASP A 235 18.37 -12.52 -19.99
CA ASP A 235 17.85 -11.57 -19.00
C ASP A 235 16.37 -11.81 -18.66
N ARG A 236 15.58 -12.30 -19.61
CA ARG A 236 14.17 -12.68 -19.36
C ARG A 236 14.01 -13.80 -18.33
N PHE A 237 15.04 -14.59 -18.09
CA PHE A 237 15.02 -15.66 -17.08
C PHE A 237 15.57 -15.21 -15.72
N THR A 238 16.07 -13.97 -15.60
CA THR A 238 16.61 -13.43 -14.34
C THR A 238 15.53 -12.91 -13.40
N ARG A 239 14.31 -12.65 -13.91
CA ARG A 239 13.16 -12.13 -13.16
C ARG A 239 11.92 -12.95 -13.50
N MET A 240 11.58 -13.93 -12.64
CA MET A 240 10.39 -14.78 -12.76
C MET A 240 9.56 -14.81 -11.48
#